data_AF-A0A964N8K8-F1
#
_entry.id   AF-A0A964N8K8-F1
#
_cell.length_a   1.000
_cell.length_b   1.000
_cell.length_c   1.000
_cell.angle_alpha   90.00
_cell.angle_beta   90.00
_cell.angle_gamma   90.00
#
_symmetry.space_group_name_H-M   'P 1'
#
loop_
_entity.id
_entity.type
_entity.pdbx_description
1 polymer ?
#
loop_
_entity_poly.entity_id
_entity_poly.type
_entity_poly.pdbx_seq_one_letter_code
_entity_poly.pdbx_strand_id
1 'polypeptide(L)'
;MMRPQARWCAPWTGYDEFSHRCREWVPAWSGAPGGRWGSRRRGSSRLDHGGARHSGWLQPCPVRGHDCTVPRGEGMMLAEKVRQYPAKVLTEAQREQYFRDGFLILPDYVPPAWVGRLQAALAELMERSRAVTRTDEVYILEEGHSPATPRLHRITSPQDRHPTFWELCTDPVITDLVTDVVGPNVKFHHAKLNVKSEMGTQGFKWHQDIQGWPHTDFSLVTLGIYINGCDADQGPIAFMRGTHEGPLFSMYDDAGKFVVRVSDRDLESLKDKDIVPAIGGPGTIVLLNCRTVHSSVENRSTKARPLLLPVFSSADSFPYTTNAIPSPHQGDIVRGQRALFASFDTTPCEVPPDFRAGYRPPWMMQKEQEAHAAE
;
A
#
# COMPACT_ATOMS: atom_id res chain seq x y z
N MET A 1 58.37 -8.21 14.71
CA MET A 1 57.00 -7.84 15.11
C MET A 1 56.28 -7.31 13.87
N MET A 2 55.44 -8.16 13.29
CA MET A 2 54.78 -7.97 12.00
C MET A 2 53.53 -7.10 12.15
N ARG A 3 53.37 -6.12 11.25
CA ARG A 3 52.14 -5.37 11.01
C ARG A 3 51.37 -6.06 9.87
N PRO A 4 50.05 -6.27 9.94
CA PRO A 4 49.25 -6.62 8.77
C PRO A 4 48.78 -5.34 8.06
N GLN A 5 49.04 -5.26 6.76
CA GLN A 5 48.42 -4.32 5.84
C GLN A 5 47.04 -4.84 5.43
N ALA A 6 45.99 -4.06 5.67
CA ALA A 6 44.67 -4.29 5.08
C ALA A 6 44.69 -3.80 3.63
N ARG A 7 44.47 -4.71 2.68
CA ARG A 7 44.22 -4.36 1.28
C ARG A 7 42.73 -4.15 1.06
N TRP A 8 42.43 -3.04 0.39
CA TRP A 8 41.12 -2.62 -0.08
C TRP A 8 40.63 -3.52 -1.23
N CYS A 9 39.37 -3.94 -1.19
CA CYS A 9 38.65 -4.44 -2.36
C CYS A 9 37.54 -3.45 -2.71
N ALA A 10 37.64 -2.87 -3.91
CA ALA A 10 36.61 -2.10 -4.60
C ALA A 10 35.76 -3.07 -5.48
N PRO A 11 34.66 -2.62 -6.13
CA PRO A 11 33.41 -3.36 -6.24
C PRO A 11 33.33 -4.32 -7.44
N TRP A 12 32.53 -5.37 -7.27
CA TRP A 12 32.17 -6.31 -8.34
C TRP A 12 31.16 -5.69 -9.31
N THR A 13 31.62 -5.49 -10.55
CA THR A 13 30.81 -5.32 -11.76
C THR A 13 30.90 -6.60 -12.58
N GLY A 14 29.79 -7.18 -13.02
CA GLY A 14 29.84 -8.29 -13.99
C GLY A 14 28.57 -9.14 -14.06
N TYR A 15 27.59 -8.65 -14.81
CA TYR A 15 26.56 -9.47 -15.47
C TYR A 15 27.21 -10.04 -16.73
N ASP A 16 27.51 -11.35 -16.74
CA ASP A 16 27.64 -12.23 -17.92
C ASP A 16 28.52 -13.45 -17.57
N GLU A 17 27.88 -14.55 -17.17
CA GLU A 17 28.35 -15.92 -17.43
C GLU A 17 27.34 -16.94 -16.88
N PHE A 18 26.20 -17.09 -17.57
CA PHE A 18 25.38 -18.30 -17.46
C PHE A 18 24.71 -18.59 -18.81
N SER A 19 25.55 -18.91 -19.80
CA SER A 19 25.12 -19.64 -20.99
C SER A 19 25.82 -21.00 -21.00
N HIS A 20 25.17 -21.99 -21.60
CA HIS A 20 25.63 -23.37 -21.85
C HIS A 20 25.32 -24.44 -20.78
N ARG A 21 24.07 -24.91 -20.79
CA ARG A 21 23.69 -26.35 -20.82
C ARG A 21 22.17 -26.51 -20.83
N CYS A 22 21.55 -26.32 -21.99
CA CYS A 22 20.17 -26.77 -22.26
C CYS A 22 19.94 -26.77 -23.78
N ARG A 23 20.68 -27.62 -24.50
CA ARG A 23 20.36 -28.05 -25.86
C ARG A 23 20.88 -29.46 -26.03
N GLU A 24 20.01 -30.43 -25.84
CA GLU A 24 20.02 -31.75 -26.46
C GLU A 24 18.75 -32.47 -25.98
N TRP A 25 18.16 -33.31 -26.84
CA TRP A 25 16.84 -33.96 -26.75
C TRP A 25 15.68 -33.22 -27.44
N VAL A 26 15.77 -33.13 -28.77
CA VAL A 26 14.62 -33.07 -29.68
C VAL A 26 14.64 -34.36 -30.51
N PRO A 27 13.65 -35.27 -30.40
CA PRO A 27 13.50 -36.34 -31.38
C PRO A 27 12.85 -35.77 -32.65
N ALA A 28 13.57 -35.91 -33.76
CA ALA A 28 13.13 -35.58 -35.10
C ALA A 28 11.86 -36.35 -35.50
N TRP A 29 10.91 -35.64 -36.11
CA TRP A 29 9.90 -36.23 -36.99
C TRP A 29 9.94 -35.49 -38.32
N SER A 30 10.36 -36.20 -39.37
CA SER A 30 10.38 -35.73 -40.75
C SER A 30 9.58 -36.68 -41.63
N GLY A 31 8.67 -36.13 -42.44
CA GLY A 31 8.21 -36.78 -43.69
C GLY A 31 6.71 -37.04 -43.80
N ALA A 32 6.04 -36.21 -44.62
CA ALA A 32 4.64 -36.23 -45.08
C ALA A 32 4.32 -37.45 -46.02
N PRO A 33 3.14 -37.64 -46.68
CA PRO A 33 2.04 -36.67 -46.93
C PRO A 33 0.58 -37.18 -46.99
N GLY A 34 -0.36 -36.22 -46.99
CA GLY A 34 -1.57 -36.27 -47.84
C GLY A 34 -2.93 -36.60 -47.19
N GLY A 35 -3.93 -35.76 -47.45
CA GLY A 35 -5.32 -36.22 -47.64
C GLY A 35 -6.41 -35.70 -46.70
N ARG A 36 -7.19 -34.74 -47.24
CA ARG A 36 -8.64 -34.46 -47.08
C ARG A 36 -9.37 -34.72 -45.75
N TRP A 37 -10.09 -33.67 -45.36
CA TRP A 37 -11.27 -33.65 -44.50
C TRP A 37 -12.33 -34.69 -44.89
N GLY A 38 -12.78 -35.48 -43.92
CA GLY A 38 -13.86 -36.44 -44.05
C GLY A 38 -14.44 -36.81 -42.68
N SER A 39 -15.75 -36.61 -42.52
CA SER A 39 -16.55 -36.94 -41.35
C SER A 39 -16.66 -38.46 -41.13
N ARG A 40 -16.72 -38.92 -39.87
CA ARG A 40 -17.72 -39.90 -39.38
C ARG A 40 -17.54 -40.29 -37.90
N ARG A 41 -18.65 -40.81 -37.40
CA ARG A 41 -19.06 -41.15 -36.03
C ARG A 41 -18.42 -42.42 -35.46
N ARG A 42 -18.45 -42.48 -34.12
CA ARG A 42 -18.66 -43.62 -33.19
C ARG A 42 -17.81 -44.89 -33.37
N GLY A 43 -17.20 -45.33 -32.27
CA GLY A 43 -16.81 -46.72 -32.08
C GLY A 43 -16.07 -46.94 -30.77
N SER A 44 -16.77 -47.48 -29.78
CA SER A 44 -16.17 -48.05 -28.58
C SER A 44 -15.30 -49.26 -28.93
N SER A 45 -14.14 -49.40 -28.29
CA SER A 45 -13.64 -50.72 -27.90
C SER A 45 -12.62 -50.59 -26.78
N ARG A 46 -12.88 -51.32 -25.69
CA ARG A 46 -11.89 -51.68 -24.67
C ARG A 46 -10.97 -52.71 -25.30
N LEU A 47 -9.66 -52.54 -25.12
CA LEU A 47 -8.73 -53.66 -25.05
C LEU A 47 -7.75 -53.42 -23.90
N ASP A 48 -7.57 -54.50 -23.17
CA ASP A 48 -6.85 -54.63 -21.90
C ASP A 48 -5.51 -55.34 -22.16
N HIS A 49 -4.61 -55.17 -21.20
CA HIS A 49 -3.35 -55.89 -20.94
C HIS A 49 -2.03 -55.40 -21.56
N GLY A 50 -1.06 -55.16 -20.67
CA GLY A 50 0.37 -55.12 -21.00
C GLY A 50 1.17 -54.35 -19.97
N GLY A 51 1.53 -55.01 -18.86
CA GLY A 51 2.25 -54.39 -17.75
C GLY A 51 3.66 -53.91 -18.11
N ALA A 52 4.03 -52.75 -17.55
CA ALA A 52 5.40 -52.39 -17.24
C ALA A 52 5.41 -51.65 -15.90
N ARG A 53 5.97 -52.30 -14.88
CA ARG A 53 6.20 -51.71 -13.56
C ARG A 53 7.30 -50.65 -13.70
N HIS A 54 6.94 -49.38 -13.63
CA HIS A 54 7.86 -48.32 -13.24
C HIS A 54 7.56 -47.92 -11.80
N SER A 55 8.19 -48.65 -10.88
CA SER A 55 8.40 -48.22 -9.51
C SER A 55 9.52 -47.18 -9.48
N GLY A 56 9.18 -45.92 -9.26
CA GLY A 56 10.16 -44.88 -8.99
C GLY A 56 9.58 -43.49 -9.17
N TRP A 57 9.39 -42.78 -8.06
CA TRP A 57 9.14 -41.33 -7.95
C TRP A 57 7.69 -40.80 -7.97
N LEU A 58 6.75 -41.53 -7.38
CA LEU A 58 5.56 -40.91 -6.78
C LEU A 58 5.50 -41.30 -5.31
N GLN A 59 6.18 -40.54 -4.44
CA GLN A 59 5.79 -40.52 -3.04
C GLN A 59 4.59 -39.57 -2.92
N PRO A 60 3.39 -40.06 -2.59
CA PRO A 60 2.30 -39.18 -2.23
C PRO A 60 2.66 -38.51 -0.91
N CYS A 61 2.69 -37.18 -0.90
CA CYS A 61 2.85 -36.38 0.30
C CYS A 61 1.75 -36.77 1.30
N PRO A 62 2.06 -37.22 2.52
CA PRO A 62 1.06 -37.64 3.49
C PRO A 62 0.50 -36.40 4.19
N VAL A 63 -0.22 -35.54 3.48
CA VAL A 63 -1.02 -34.49 4.11
C VAL A 63 -2.43 -35.06 4.32
N ARG A 64 -2.57 -35.94 5.31
CA ARG A 64 -3.89 -36.26 5.84
C ARG A 64 -4.35 -35.08 6.70
N GLY A 65 -5.45 -34.45 6.29
CA GLY A 65 -6.34 -33.77 7.24
C GLY A 65 -6.24 -32.24 7.36
N HIS A 66 -5.72 -31.51 6.37
CA HIS A 66 -6.12 -30.11 6.25
C HIS A 66 -7.40 -30.07 5.43
N ASP A 67 -8.49 -29.72 6.10
CA ASP A 67 -9.74 -29.34 5.46
C ASP A 67 -9.45 -28.20 4.46
N CYS A 68 -9.32 -28.54 3.18
CA CYS A 68 -9.11 -27.59 2.10
C CYS A 68 -10.42 -26.91 1.66
N THR A 69 -11.50 -27.03 2.43
CA THR A 69 -12.74 -26.32 2.12
C THR A 69 -12.51 -24.82 2.26
N VAL A 70 -12.85 -24.09 1.19
CA VAL A 70 -12.92 -22.63 1.21
C VAL A 70 -13.99 -22.26 2.25
N PRO A 71 -13.70 -21.39 3.23
CA PRO A 71 -14.72 -20.94 4.20
C PRO A 71 -15.93 -20.40 3.45
N ARG A 72 -17.13 -20.84 3.84
CA ARG A 72 -18.41 -20.31 3.31
C ARG A 72 -18.61 -18.88 3.81
N GLY A 73 -17.96 -17.93 3.15
CA GLY A 73 -18.11 -16.48 3.34
C GLY A 73 -18.32 -15.74 2.03
N GLU A 74 -18.78 -16.46 0.98
CA GLU A 74 -19.12 -15.88 -0.31
C GLU A 74 -20.21 -14.83 -0.13
N GLY A 75 -19.87 -13.55 -0.36
CA GLY A 75 -20.83 -12.44 -0.34
C GLY A 75 -20.91 -11.62 0.96
N MET A 76 -20.14 -11.93 2.00
CA MET A 76 -20.13 -11.10 3.22
C MET A 76 -19.33 -9.80 3.01
N MET A 77 -19.89 -8.69 3.48
CA MET A 77 -19.22 -7.39 3.50
C MET A 77 -18.03 -7.42 4.46
N LEU A 78 -16.98 -6.63 4.21
CA LEU A 78 -15.79 -6.56 5.06
C LEU A 78 -16.14 -6.37 6.54
N ALA A 79 -17.07 -5.47 6.85
CA ALA A 79 -17.52 -5.20 8.21
C ALA A 79 -18.05 -6.47 8.90
N GLU A 80 -18.84 -7.28 8.20
CA GLU A 80 -19.42 -8.50 8.75
C GLU A 80 -18.33 -9.56 9.00
N LYS A 81 -17.35 -9.69 8.08
CA LYS A 81 -16.21 -10.59 8.24
C LYS A 81 -15.35 -10.22 9.45
N VAL A 82 -15.05 -8.93 9.61
CA VAL A 82 -14.20 -8.44 10.70
C VAL A 82 -14.92 -8.55 12.05
N ARG A 83 -16.23 -8.28 12.10
CA ARG A 83 -17.03 -8.37 13.35
C ARG A 83 -17.24 -9.78 13.88
N GLN A 84 -16.91 -10.83 13.12
CA GLN A 84 -16.83 -12.20 13.64
C GLN A 84 -15.73 -12.38 14.69
N TYR A 85 -14.71 -11.52 14.66
CA TYR A 85 -13.60 -11.55 15.59
C TYR A 85 -13.82 -10.53 16.71
N PRO A 86 -13.53 -10.90 17.97
CA PRO A 86 -13.62 -9.97 19.09
C PRO A 86 -12.61 -8.85 18.91
N ALA A 87 -13.04 -7.63 19.23
CA ALA A 87 -12.17 -6.46 19.23
C ALA A 87 -11.01 -6.63 20.23
N LYS A 88 -9.83 -6.15 19.87
CA LYS A 88 -8.61 -6.17 20.68
C LYS A 88 -8.47 -4.90 21.50
N VAL A 89 -8.70 -3.73 20.88
CA VAL A 89 -8.43 -2.42 21.49
C VAL A 89 -9.57 -1.42 21.28
N LEU A 90 -10.28 -1.49 20.16
CA LEU A 90 -11.44 -0.64 19.89
C LEU A 90 -12.67 -1.14 20.66
N THR A 91 -13.47 -0.20 21.14
CA THR A 91 -14.86 -0.49 21.55
C THR A 91 -15.70 -0.85 20.33
N GLU A 92 -16.78 -1.60 20.54
CA GLU A 92 -17.69 -1.93 19.43
C GLU A 92 -18.29 -0.67 18.79
N ALA A 93 -18.61 0.36 19.59
CA ALA A 93 -19.09 1.65 19.08
C ALA A 93 -18.06 2.35 18.17
N GLN A 94 -16.77 2.27 18.49
CA GLN A 94 -15.71 2.81 17.62
C GLN A 94 -15.55 2.01 16.33
N ARG A 95 -15.71 0.68 16.37
CA ARG A 95 -15.70 -0.16 15.16
C ARG A 95 -16.89 0.15 14.27
N GLU A 96 -18.08 0.25 14.85
CA GLU A 96 -19.30 0.67 14.15
C GLU A 96 -19.14 2.06 13.53
N GLN A 97 -18.52 3.00 14.26
CA GLN A 97 -18.19 4.32 13.74
C GLN A 97 -17.26 4.23 12.53
N TYR A 98 -16.17 3.45 12.60
CA TYR A 98 -15.24 3.28 11.48
C TYR A 98 -15.96 2.74 10.23
N PHE A 99 -16.75 1.67 10.38
CA PHE A 99 -17.43 1.06 9.24
C PHE A 99 -18.56 1.94 8.67
N ARG A 100 -19.23 2.74 9.50
CA ARG A 100 -20.26 3.70 9.06
C ARG A 100 -19.66 4.94 8.39
N ASP A 101 -18.59 5.48 8.95
CA ASP A 101 -18.07 6.81 8.58
C ASP A 101 -16.92 6.73 7.57
N GLY A 102 -16.26 5.58 7.46
CA GLY A 102 -15.10 5.34 6.60
C GLY A 102 -13.77 5.83 7.20
N PHE A 103 -13.81 6.32 8.43
CA PHE A 103 -12.63 6.72 9.19
C PHE A 103 -12.93 6.72 10.70
N LEU A 104 -11.86 6.72 11.50
CA LEU A 104 -11.95 6.84 12.96
C LEU A 104 -10.76 7.64 13.48
N ILE A 105 -11.02 8.67 14.28
CA ILE A 105 -9.98 9.50 14.93
C ILE A 105 -9.88 9.07 16.39
N LEU A 106 -8.67 8.73 16.82
CA LEU A 106 -8.36 8.36 18.21
C LEU A 106 -7.33 9.35 18.77
N PRO A 107 -7.76 10.33 19.57
CA PRO A 107 -6.87 11.28 20.21
C PRO A 107 -5.87 10.56 21.12
N ASP A 108 -4.61 11.00 21.08
CA ASP A 108 -3.54 10.59 22.00
C ASP A 108 -3.37 9.06 22.16
N TYR A 109 -3.67 8.30 21.11
CA TYR A 109 -3.66 6.84 21.14
C TYR A 109 -2.24 6.26 21.22
N VAL A 110 -1.31 6.81 20.43
CA VAL A 110 0.08 6.34 20.43
C VAL A 110 0.77 6.79 21.72
N PRO A 111 1.32 5.86 22.54
CA PRO A 111 1.88 6.21 23.83
C PRO A 111 3.00 7.26 23.76
N PRO A 112 3.16 8.13 24.78
CA PRO A 112 4.19 9.17 24.79
C PRO A 112 5.61 8.66 24.57
N ALA A 113 5.93 7.46 25.07
CA ALA A 113 7.22 6.82 24.84
C ALA A 113 7.48 6.54 23.35
N TRP A 114 6.45 6.08 22.62
CA TRP A 114 6.52 5.89 21.17
C TRP A 114 6.62 7.23 20.43
N VAL A 115 5.82 8.22 20.83
CA VAL A 115 5.88 9.58 20.25
C VAL A 115 7.30 10.15 20.35
N GLY A 116 7.94 10.09 21.52
CA GLY A 116 9.31 10.60 21.70
C GLY A 116 10.33 9.91 20.79
N ARG A 117 10.20 8.60 20.58
CA ARG A 117 11.06 7.84 19.66
C ARG A 117 10.84 8.26 18.20
N LEU A 118 9.59 8.46 17.79
CA LEU A 118 9.25 8.92 16.44
C LEU A 118 9.74 10.35 16.19
N GLN A 119 9.67 11.22 17.19
CA GLN A 119 10.21 12.58 17.13
C GLN A 119 11.72 12.59 16.95
N ALA A 120 12.46 11.75 17.70
CA ALA A 120 13.90 11.60 17.53
C ALA A 120 14.25 11.07 16.13
N ALA A 121 13.59 10.00 15.67
CA ALA A 121 13.80 9.43 14.34
C ALA A 121 13.49 10.42 13.21
N LEU A 122 12.41 11.21 13.35
CA LEU A 122 12.06 12.29 12.42
C LEU A 122 13.15 13.37 12.41
N ALA A 123 13.64 13.80 13.57
CA ALA A 123 14.69 14.82 13.66
C ALA A 123 15.96 14.37 12.92
N GLU A 124 16.38 13.11 13.09
CA GLU A 124 17.52 12.54 12.36
C GLU A 124 17.31 12.48 10.84
N LEU A 125 16.10 12.13 10.39
CA LEU A 125 15.77 12.13 8.96
C LEU A 125 15.73 13.53 8.37
N MET A 126 15.19 14.51 9.11
CA MET A 126 15.20 15.92 8.72
C MET A 126 16.62 16.47 8.66
N GLU A 127 17.49 16.12 9.60
CA GLU A 127 18.89 16.53 9.59
C GLU A 127 19.63 15.98 8.37
N ARG A 128 19.45 14.68 8.06
CA ARG A 128 20.00 14.06 6.84
C ARG A 128 19.52 14.76 5.56
N SER A 129 18.27 15.25 5.54
CA SER A 129 17.71 15.93 4.37
C SER A 129 18.44 17.23 4.01
N ARG A 130 19.12 17.89 4.96
CA ARG A 130 19.84 19.15 4.71
C ARG A 130 20.94 19.02 3.64
N ALA A 131 21.49 17.82 3.45
CA ALA A 131 22.51 17.57 2.44
C ALA A 131 21.93 17.33 1.04
N VAL A 132 20.60 17.21 0.92
CA VAL A 132 19.91 16.86 -0.33
C VAL A 132 19.51 18.12 -1.08
N THR A 133 20.09 18.33 -2.26
CA THR A 133 19.84 19.55 -3.04
C THR A 133 18.79 19.37 -4.14
N ARG A 134 18.38 18.13 -4.44
CA ARG A 134 17.38 17.78 -5.46
C ARG A 134 16.56 16.60 -4.97
N THR A 135 15.26 16.57 -5.31
CA THR A 135 14.40 15.43 -5.03
C THR A 135 15.01 14.13 -5.54
N ASP A 136 14.96 13.10 -4.71
CA ASP A 136 15.41 11.74 -5.03
C ASP A 136 14.36 10.70 -4.62
N GLU A 137 14.76 9.43 -4.56
CA GLU A 137 13.89 8.31 -4.18
C GLU A 137 13.45 8.33 -2.71
N VAL A 138 14.15 9.07 -1.85
CA VAL A 138 13.91 9.14 -0.40
C VAL A 138 13.23 10.44 -0.02
N TYR A 139 13.80 11.57 -0.46
CA TYR A 139 13.43 12.91 -0.04
C TYR A 139 12.74 13.63 -1.21
N ILE A 140 11.44 13.86 -1.06
CA ILE A 140 10.68 14.71 -1.97
C ILE A 140 10.74 16.12 -1.43
N LEU A 141 11.59 16.95 -2.03
CA LEU A 141 11.83 18.32 -1.58
C LEU A 141 10.64 19.22 -1.89
N GLU A 142 10.37 20.15 -0.99
CA GLU A 142 9.45 21.27 -1.22
C GLU A 142 10.23 22.49 -1.74
N GLU A 143 9.53 23.40 -2.41
CA GLU A 143 10.07 24.71 -2.75
C GLU A 143 10.60 25.45 -1.51
N GLY A 144 11.78 26.08 -1.67
CA GLY A 144 12.49 26.74 -0.57
C GLY A 144 13.31 25.81 0.33
N HIS A 145 13.40 24.51 0.03
CA HIS A 145 14.32 23.61 0.74
C HIS A 145 15.77 24.11 0.66
N SER A 146 16.45 24.16 1.80
CA SER A 146 17.88 24.43 1.89
C SER A 146 18.50 23.77 3.13
N PRO A 147 19.84 23.68 3.21
CA PRO A 147 20.51 23.21 4.41
C PRO A 147 20.17 24.03 5.66
N ALA A 148 19.82 25.32 5.54
CA ALA A 148 19.41 26.15 6.67
C ALA A 148 17.93 25.93 7.03
N THR A 149 17.09 25.78 6.01
CA THR A 149 15.63 25.66 6.12
C THR A 149 15.17 24.37 5.42
N PRO A 150 15.25 23.20 6.08
CA PRO A 150 14.89 21.93 5.46
C PRO A 150 13.36 21.84 5.31
N ARG A 151 12.88 21.78 4.08
CA ARG A 151 11.46 21.68 3.71
C ARG A 151 11.22 20.46 2.83
N LEU A 152 10.25 19.64 3.16
CA LEU A 152 9.97 18.39 2.46
C LEU A 152 8.47 18.25 2.24
N HIS A 153 8.06 17.70 1.09
CA HIS A 153 6.71 17.15 0.95
C HIS A 153 6.61 15.77 1.58
N ARG A 154 7.67 14.96 1.46
CA ARG A 154 7.64 13.56 1.87
C ARG A 154 9.03 12.98 2.11
N ILE A 155 9.10 12.09 3.09
CA ILE A 155 10.12 11.05 3.21
C ILE A 155 9.48 9.72 2.79
N THR A 156 10.05 9.09 1.77
CA THR A 156 9.56 7.86 1.15
C THR A 156 10.08 6.64 1.91
N SER A 157 9.18 5.68 2.19
CA SER A 157 9.46 4.45 2.94
C SER A 157 10.22 4.68 4.26
N PRO A 158 9.71 5.50 5.20
CA PRO A 158 10.43 5.81 6.46
C PRO A 158 10.82 4.56 7.25
N GLN A 159 10.04 3.47 7.16
CA GLN A 159 10.32 2.16 7.74
C GLN A 159 11.64 1.54 7.26
N ASP A 160 12.05 1.83 6.02
CA ASP A 160 13.31 1.36 5.44
C ASP A 160 14.49 2.28 5.82
N ARG A 161 14.22 3.49 6.33
CA ARG A 161 15.23 4.55 6.54
C ARG A 161 15.61 4.75 8.00
N HIS A 162 14.76 4.28 8.93
CA HIS A 162 15.04 4.30 10.35
C HIS A 162 14.23 3.19 11.07
N PRO A 163 14.87 2.35 11.90
CA PRO A 163 14.26 1.14 12.47
C PRO A 163 13.03 1.43 13.31
N THR A 164 12.99 2.56 14.02
CA THR A 164 11.83 2.98 14.85
C THR A 164 10.51 2.99 14.09
N PHE A 165 10.48 3.35 12.81
CA PHE A 165 9.23 3.35 12.05
C PHE A 165 8.77 1.93 11.75
N TRP A 166 9.68 1.01 11.42
CA TRP A 166 9.33 -0.39 11.20
C TRP A 166 8.90 -1.06 12.50
N GLU A 167 9.65 -0.84 13.57
CA GLU A 167 9.30 -1.39 14.90
C GLU A 167 7.89 -0.97 15.31
N LEU A 168 7.51 0.30 15.12
CA LEU A 168 6.15 0.78 15.37
C LEU A 168 5.12 0.04 14.50
N CYS A 169 5.38 -0.13 13.21
CA CYS A 169 4.45 -0.80 12.28
C CYS A 169 4.20 -2.27 12.65
N THR A 170 5.14 -2.89 13.37
CA THR A 170 5.04 -4.29 13.85
C THR A 170 4.65 -4.41 15.32
N ASP A 171 4.55 -3.30 16.05
CA ASP A 171 4.24 -3.30 17.48
C ASP A 171 2.75 -3.60 17.72
N PRO A 172 2.38 -4.32 18.80
CA PRO A 172 0.98 -4.54 19.18
C PRO A 172 0.14 -3.27 19.29
N VAL A 173 0.74 -2.13 19.66
CA VAL A 173 0.03 -0.85 19.70
C VAL A 173 -0.59 -0.49 18.35
N ILE A 174 0.06 -0.84 17.23
CA ILE A 174 -0.47 -0.60 15.89
C ILE A 174 -1.21 -1.83 15.37
N THR A 175 -0.59 -3.01 15.48
CA THR A 175 -1.12 -4.21 14.83
C THR A 175 -2.44 -4.67 15.42
N ASP A 176 -2.65 -4.54 16.74
CA ASP A 176 -3.94 -4.89 17.36
C ASP A 176 -5.03 -3.88 16.97
N LEU A 177 -4.70 -2.60 16.83
CA LEU A 177 -5.62 -1.59 16.31
C LEU A 177 -6.07 -1.91 14.88
N VAL A 178 -5.13 -2.30 14.01
CA VAL A 178 -5.43 -2.67 12.63
C VAL A 178 -6.31 -3.92 12.57
N THR A 179 -6.09 -4.91 13.46
CA THR A 179 -6.92 -6.12 13.44
C THR A 179 -8.40 -5.85 13.66
N ASP A 180 -8.74 -4.79 14.39
CA ASP A 180 -10.14 -4.47 14.72
C ASP A 180 -10.95 -3.95 13.52
N VAL A 181 -10.28 -3.53 12.45
CA VAL A 181 -10.91 -2.99 11.23
C VAL A 181 -10.58 -3.75 9.94
N VAL A 182 -9.50 -4.54 9.94
CA VAL A 182 -9.02 -5.30 8.78
C VAL A 182 -9.24 -6.82 8.93
N GLY A 183 -9.36 -7.31 10.17
CA GLY A 183 -9.45 -8.73 10.48
C GLY A 183 -8.18 -9.27 11.14
N PRO A 184 -8.17 -10.56 11.54
CA PRO A 184 -7.15 -11.10 12.45
C PRO A 184 -5.76 -11.26 11.82
N ASN A 185 -5.69 -11.27 10.49
CA ASN A 185 -4.48 -11.52 9.72
C ASN A 185 -4.11 -10.24 8.97
N VAL A 186 -3.06 -9.57 9.42
CA VAL A 186 -2.68 -8.24 8.94
C VAL A 186 -1.39 -8.33 8.16
N LYS A 187 -1.41 -7.69 6.99
CA LYS A 187 -0.28 -7.58 6.07
C LYS A 187 0.13 -6.12 5.93
N PHE A 188 1.42 -5.83 6.04
CA PHE A 188 1.95 -4.50 5.76
C PHE A 188 2.09 -4.27 4.26
N HIS A 189 1.68 -3.11 3.77
CA HIS A 189 1.83 -2.75 2.35
C HIS A 189 2.98 -1.77 2.13
N HIS A 190 2.91 -0.58 2.73
CA HIS A 190 3.94 0.46 2.61
C HIS A 190 3.75 1.52 3.69
N ALA A 191 4.71 2.41 3.87
CA ALA A 191 4.51 3.64 4.62
C ALA A 191 5.08 4.86 3.91
N LYS A 192 4.52 6.03 4.24
CA LYS A 192 5.00 7.35 3.82
C LYS A 192 5.08 8.25 5.04
N LEU A 193 5.99 9.20 5.05
CA LEU A 193 6.01 10.27 6.04
C LEU A 193 5.85 11.59 5.30
N ASN A 194 4.62 12.08 5.24
CA ASN A 194 4.34 13.36 4.60
C ASN A 194 4.64 14.48 5.60
N VAL A 195 5.41 15.45 5.16
CA VAL A 195 5.69 16.65 5.94
C VAL A 195 4.97 17.80 5.23
N LYS A 196 4.08 18.49 5.94
CA LYS A 196 3.68 19.83 5.51
C LYS A 196 4.52 20.81 6.30
N SER A 197 5.48 21.43 5.63
CA SER A 197 6.31 22.47 6.24
C SER A 197 5.43 23.67 6.67
N GLU A 198 6.00 24.61 7.42
CA GLU A 198 5.31 25.83 7.83
C GLU A 198 5.09 26.82 6.67
N MET A 199 4.25 27.84 6.91
CA MET A 199 4.15 29.06 6.09
C MET A 199 3.69 28.83 4.64
N GLY A 200 2.54 28.20 4.46
CA GLY A 200 1.83 28.16 3.18
C GLY A 200 2.08 26.92 2.33
N THR A 201 2.62 25.84 2.92
CA THR A 201 2.75 24.57 2.23
C THR A 201 1.38 24.09 1.75
N GLN A 202 1.28 23.84 0.44
CA GLN A 202 0.01 23.52 -0.21
C GLN A 202 -0.69 22.29 0.37
N GLY A 203 -2.02 22.30 0.20
CA GLY A 203 -2.87 21.16 0.48
C GLY A 203 -2.70 20.02 -0.52
N PHE A 204 -3.52 18.98 -0.35
CA PHE A 204 -3.66 17.90 -1.32
C PHE A 204 -5.14 17.78 -1.67
N LYS A 205 -5.45 17.73 -2.97
CA LYS A 205 -6.83 17.73 -3.47
C LYS A 205 -7.60 16.49 -2.99
N TRP A 206 -8.93 16.57 -3.03
CA TRP A 206 -9.82 15.45 -2.72
C TRP A 206 -9.50 14.25 -3.61
N HIS A 207 -9.30 13.08 -3.01
CA HIS A 207 -8.98 11.83 -3.71
C HIS A 207 -9.37 10.61 -2.88
N GLN A 208 -9.30 9.43 -3.51
CA GLN A 208 -9.38 8.12 -2.88
C GLN A 208 -8.04 7.42 -3.04
N ASP A 209 -7.61 6.70 -2.00
CA ASP A 209 -6.27 6.11 -1.93
C ASP A 209 -6.16 4.86 -2.82
N ILE A 210 -7.21 4.03 -2.83
CA ILE A 210 -7.18 2.68 -3.39
C ILE A 210 -6.77 2.63 -4.87
N GLN A 211 -7.18 3.60 -5.69
CA GLN A 211 -6.85 3.59 -7.12
C GLN A 211 -5.37 3.88 -7.38
N GLY A 212 -4.63 4.40 -6.39
CA GLY A 212 -3.17 4.52 -6.47
C GLY A 212 -2.43 3.19 -6.27
N TRP A 213 -3.10 2.23 -5.64
CA TRP A 213 -2.58 0.89 -5.33
C TRP A 213 -3.76 -0.11 -5.35
N PRO A 214 -4.36 -0.40 -6.50
CA PRO A 214 -5.59 -1.20 -6.58
C PRO A 214 -5.35 -2.62 -6.03
N HIS A 215 -6.32 -3.15 -5.28
CA HIS A 215 -6.23 -4.47 -4.61
C HIS A 215 -7.44 -5.34 -4.91
N THR A 216 -7.30 -6.64 -4.68
CA THR A 216 -8.37 -7.62 -4.87
C THR A 216 -9.60 -7.36 -4.01
N ASP A 217 -9.44 -6.68 -2.87
CA ASP A 217 -10.55 -6.15 -2.06
C ASP A 217 -10.23 -4.76 -1.49
N PHE A 218 -11.14 -4.24 -0.65
CA PHE A 218 -11.02 -2.93 -0.01
C PHE A 218 -10.80 -3.00 1.51
N SER A 219 -10.15 -4.07 2.00
CA SER A 219 -9.78 -4.23 3.41
C SER A 219 -8.73 -3.23 3.91
N LEU A 220 -8.13 -2.48 3.00
CA LEU A 220 -6.97 -1.66 3.29
C LEU A 220 -7.30 -0.45 4.17
N VAL A 221 -6.42 -0.23 5.15
CA VAL A 221 -6.48 0.89 6.07
C VAL A 221 -5.16 1.66 6.05
N THR A 222 -5.24 2.96 5.87
CA THR A 222 -4.13 3.89 6.09
C THR A 222 -4.23 4.40 7.53
N LEU A 223 -3.14 4.32 8.30
CA LEU A 223 -3.08 4.97 9.60
C LEU A 223 -2.40 6.33 9.47
N GLY A 224 -3.08 7.42 9.79
CA GLY A 224 -2.46 8.75 9.90
C GLY A 224 -2.05 9.05 11.33
N ILE A 225 -0.75 9.02 11.63
CA ILE A 225 -0.20 9.29 12.97
C ILE A 225 0.41 10.69 13.00
N TYR A 226 -0.15 11.56 13.82
CA TYR A 226 0.43 12.89 14.08
C TYR A 226 1.59 12.80 15.07
N ILE A 227 2.82 12.87 14.58
CA ILE A 227 4.02 12.77 15.45
C ILE A 227 4.11 13.96 16.41
N ASN A 228 3.77 15.17 15.95
CA ASN A 228 3.83 16.40 16.74
C ASN A 228 2.46 16.99 17.08
N GLY A 229 1.38 16.26 16.79
CA GLY A 229 0.02 16.80 16.79
C GLY A 229 -0.30 17.58 15.53
N CYS A 230 -1.54 18.07 15.46
CA CYS A 230 -2.05 18.90 14.38
C CYS A 230 -3.15 19.83 14.91
N ASP A 231 -2.88 21.12 14.89
CA ASP A 231 -3.87 22.17 15.13
C ASP A 231 -4.70 22.46 13.85
N ALA A 232 -5.79 23.22 13.98
CA ALA A 232 -6.73 23.48 12.90
C ALA A 232 -6.12 24.22 11.70
N ASP A 233 -5.14 25.09 11.95
CA ASP A 233 -4.45 25.90 10.95
C ASP A 233 -3.25 25.17 10.31
N GLN A 234 -2.89 23.98 10.80
CA GLN A 234 -1.78 23.18 10.27
C GLN A 234 -2.12 22.38 9.00
N GLY A 235 -3.30 22.63 8.43
CA GLY A 235 -3.81 21.89 7.27
C GLY A 235 -4.09 20.42 7.60
N PRO A 236 -4.96 20.12 8.61
CA PRO A 236 -5.32 18.76 8.99
C PRO A 236 -5.85 17.96 7.79
N ILE A 237 -5.70 16.64 7.87
CA ILE A 237 -6.40 15.76 6.92
C ILE A 237 -7.89 15.84 7.22
N ALA A 238 -8.72 15.92 6.19
CA ALA A 238 -10.16 16.02 6.30
C ALA A 238 -10.83 14.93 5.46
N PHE A 239 -11.94 14.40 5.97
CA PHE A 239 -12.67 13.28 5.38
C PHE A 239 -14.10 13.65 5.06
N MET A 240 -14.62 13.16 3.94
CA MET A 240 -16.06 13.22 3.66
C MET A 240 -16.72 11.94 4.20
N ARG A 241 -17.56 12.09 5.22
CA ARG A 241 -18.18 10.97 5.95
C ARG A 241 -18.98 10.05 5.02
N GLY A 242 -18.75 8.74 5.15
CA GLY A 242 -19.52 7.69 4.47
C GLY A 242 -19.23 7.57 2.96
N THR A 243 -18.22 8.27 2.44
CA THR A 243 -17.90 8.22 1.00
C THR A 243 -17.22 6.92 0.56
N HIS A 244 -16.69 6.13 1.51
CA HIS A 244 -16.15 4.80 1.22
C HIS A 244 -17.19 3.80 0.73
N GLU A 245 -18.47 3.99 1.05
CA GLU A 245 -19.58 3.18 0.52
C GLU A 245 -20.05 3.65 -0.87
N GLY A 246 -19.60 4.84 -1.29
CA GLY A 246 -19.93 5.44 -2.58
C GLY A 246 -19.11 4.88 -3.75
N PRO A 247 -19.25 5.47 -4.94
CA PRO A 247 -18.47 5.07 -6.12
C PRO A 247 -16.98 5.37 -5.93
N LEU A 248 -16.16 4.70 -6.74
CA LEU A 248 -14.79 5.14 -6.99
C LEU A 248 -14.81 6.17 -8.12
N PHE A 249 -14.26 7.34 -7.87
CA PHE A 249 -14.21 8.42 -8.85
C PHE A 249 -12.93 8.31 -9.68
N SER A 250 -13.03 8.46 -11.00
CA SER A 250 -11.83 8.39 -11.86
C SER A 250 -10.79 9.42 -11.42
N MET A 251 -9.53 8.97 -11.37
CA MET A 251 -8.39 9.85 -11.11
C MET A 251 -7.69 10.28 -12.39
N TYR A 252 -8.31 10.06 -13.55
CA TYR A 252 -7.89 10.59 -14.83
C TYR A 252 -8.74 11.79 -15.22
N ASP A 253 -8.12 12.79 -15.84
CA ASP A 253 -8.86 13.91 -16.45
C ASP A 253 -9.46 13.52 -17.82
N ASP A 254 -10.23 14.43 -18.40
CA ASP A 254 -10.89 14.21 -19.71
C ASP A 254 -9.88 14.00 -20.86
N ALA A 255 -8.59 14.33 -20.66
CA ALA A 255 -7.51 14.08 -21.61
C ALA A 255 -6.79 12.72 -21.36
N GLY A 256 -7.23 11.95 -20.37
CA GLY A 256 -6.63 10.67 -19.99
C GLY A 256 -5.31 10.81 -19.22
N LYS A 257 -5.01 11.99 -18.64
CA LYS A 257 -3.85 12.16 -17.76
C LYS A 257 -4.23 11.76 -16.34
N PHE A 258 -3.36 10.97 -15.70
CA PHE A 258 -3.53 10.59 -14.29
C PHE A 258 -3.15 11.76 -13.37
N VAL A 259 -4.11 12.21 -12.55
CA VAL A 259 -4.06 13.49 -11.84
C VAL A 259 -4.29 13.37 -10.33
N VAL A 260 -4.66 12.18 -9.87
CA VAL A 260 -4.76 11.83 -8.44
C VAL A 260 -5.66 12.82 -7.68
N ARG A 261 -6.83 13.10 -8.25
CA ARG A 261 -7.89 13.90 -7.64
C ARG A 261 -9.25 13.47 -8.17
N VAL A 262 -10.29 13.73 -7.38
CA VAL A 262 -11.68 13.72 -7.85
C VAL A 262 -11.92 14.96 -8.72
N SER A 263 -12.65 14.80 -9.81
CA SER A 263 -13.01 15.91 -10.70
C SER A 263 -13.96 16.89 -10.00
N ASP A 264 -13.93 18.17 -10.40
CA ASP A 264 -14.80 19.18 -9.77
C ASP A 264 -16.29 18.89 -10.06
N ARG A 265 -16.58 18.29 -11.23
CA ARG A 265 -17.91 17.78 -11.59
C ARG A 265 -18.39 16.70 -10.62
N ASP A 266 -17.52 15.77 -10.27
CA ASP A 266 -17.89 14.67 -9.37
C ASP A 266 -17.96 15.12 -7.91
N LEU A 267 -17.15 16.12 -7.51
CA LEU A 267 -17.24 16.74 -6.19
C LEU A 267 -18.59 17.43 -5.94
N GLU A 268 -19.27 17.92 -6.98
CA GLU A 268 -20.62 18.47 -6.86
C GLU A 268 -21.63 17.43 -6.33
N SER A 269 -21.42 16.13 -6.64
CA SER A 269 -22.24 15.04 -6.10
C SER A 269 -21.99 14.76 -4.61
N LEU A 270 -20.91 15.32 -4.05
CA LEU A 270 -20.48 15.14 -2.66
C LEU A 270 -20.62 16.41 -1.81
N LYS A 271 -21.16 17.51 -2.36
CA LYS A 271 -21.20 18.82 -1.69
C LYS A 271 -21.95 18.83 -0.36
N ASP A 272 -22.92 17.93 -0.18
CA ASP A 272 -23.74 17.82 1.02
C ASP A 272 -23.13 16.86 2.06
N LYS A 273 -21.92 16.32 1.82
CA LYS A 273 -21.23 15.43 2.75
C LYS A 273 -20.60 16.23 3.90
N ASP A 274 -20.77 15.71 5.11
CA ASP A 274 -20.07 16.21 6.28
C ASP A 274 -18.55 16.06 6.12
N ILE A 275 -17.84 17.18 6.18
CA ILE A 275 -16.38 17.23 6.17
C ILE A 275 -15.86 17.27 7.60
N VAL A 276 -15.02 16.30 7.95
CA VAL A 276 -14.46 16.17 9.31
C VAL A 276 -12.95 16.30 9.28
N PRO A 277 -12.36 17.38 9.82
CA PRO A 277 -10.92 17.50 9.98
C PRO A 277 -10.42 16.68 11.18
N ALA A 278 -9.29 16.00 11.02
CA ALA A 278 -8.59 15.36 12.13
C ALA A 278 -7.60 16.31 12.78
N ILE A 279 -7.97 16.79 13.96
CA ILE A 279 -7.17 17.64 14.85
C ILE A 279 -6.89 16.84 16.12
N GLY A 280 -5.70 17.00 16.70
CA GLY A 280 -5.35 16.31 17.94
C GLY A 280 -3.90 16.49 18.35
N GLY A 281 -3.59 16.09 19.58
CA GLY A 281 -2.24 16.15 20.15
C GLY A 281 -1.27 15.14 19.55
N PRO A 282 0.03 15.22 19.93
CA PRO A 282 1.03 14.22 19.56
C PRO A 282 0.57 12.80 19.88
N GLY A 283 0.69 11.89 18.91
CA GLY A 283 0.24 10.51 19.04
C GLY A 283 -1.24 10.27 18.72
N THR A 284 -1.99 11.30 18.36
CA THR A 284 -3.31 11.14 17.72
C THR A 284 -3.15 10.31 16.44
N ILE A 285 -3.97 9.27 16.32
CA ILE A 285 -4.01 8.40 15.15
C ILE A 285 -5.37 8.48 14.46
N VAL A 286 -5.36 8.37 13.14
CA VAL A 286 -6.56 8.26 12.32
C VAL A 286 -6.50 6.96 11.55
N LEU A 287 -7.57 6.16 11.60
CA LEU A 287 -7.76 5.02 10.70
C LEU A 287 -8.57 5.52 9.51
N LEU A 288 -8.06 5.33 8.30
CA LEU A 288 -8.67 5.79 7.06
C LEU A 288 -8.93 4.59 6.14
N ASN A 289 -10.19 4.36 5.80
CA ASN A 289 -10.53 3.39 4.76
C ASN A 289 -10.01 3.85 3.39
N CYS A 290 -9.45 2.93 2.62
CA CYS A 290 -8.85 3.19 1.30
C CYS A 290 -9.79 3.85 0.27
N ARG A 291 -11.12 3.74 0.45
CA ARG A 291 -12.15 4.32 -0.42
C ARG A 291 -12.71 5.66 0.07
N THR A 292 -12.34 6.13 1.26
CA THR A 292 -12.87 7.39 1.78
C THR A 292 -12.29 8.57 1.00
N VAL A 293 -13.16 9.45 0.50
CA VAL A 293 -12.77 10.71 -0.14
C VAL A 293 -12.20 11.64 0.92
N HIS A 294 -10.93 12.01 0.74
CA HIS A 294 -10.20 12.80 1.72
C HIS A 294 -9.26 13.80 1.06
N SER A 295 -8.95 14.87 1.78
CA SER A 295 -8.07 15.94 1.33
C SER A 295 -7.33 16.54 2.51
N SER A 296 -6.53 17.56 2.25
CA SER A 296 -6.02 18.42 3.31
C SER A 296 -5.75 19.81 2.76
N VAL A 297 -5.96 20.85 3.58
CA VAL A 297 -5.76 22.25 3.15
C VAL A 297 -4.33 22.74 3.40
N GLU A 298 -4.03 23.95 2.98
CA GLU A 298 -2.74 24.62 3.22
C GLU A 298 -2.35 24.64 4.72
N ASN A 299 -1.06 24.46 5.03
CA ASN A 299 -0.54 24.73 6.37
C ASN A 299 -0.25 26.23 6.53
N ARG A 300 -1.09 26.92 7.29
CA ARG A 300 -0.97 28.38 7.55
C ARG A 300 -0.25 28.71 8.85
N SER A 301 0.11 27.68 9.61
CA SER A 301 0.81 27.83 10.89
C SER A 301 2.32 28.04 10.70
N THR A 302 2.99 28.35 11.80
CA THR A 302 4.46 28.40 11.91
C THR A 302 5.09 27.04 12.25
N LYS A 303 4.29 25.97 12.32
CA LYS A 303 4.74 24.64 12.74
C LYS A 303 4.57 23.63 11.59
N ALA A 304 5.61 22.86 11.31
CA ALA A 304 5.50 21.73 10.41
C ALA A 304 4.54 20.65 10.97
N ARG A 305 3.83 19.98 10.07
CA ARG A 305 2.93 18.86 10.37
C ARG A 305 3.47 17.56 9.76
N PRO A 306 4.32 16.82 10.49
CA PRO A 306 4.73 15.48 10.10
C PRO A 306 3.59 14.47 10.36
N LEU A 307 3.15 13.81 9.30
CA LEU A 307 2.10 12.80 9.30
C LEU A 307 2.67 11.48 8.76
N LEU A 308 2.84 10.51 9.66
CA LEU A 308 3.26 9.15 9.31
C LEU A 308 2.04 8.36 8.83
N LEU A 309 2.19 7.67 7.70
CA LEU A 309 1.12 7.02 6.93
C LEU A 309 1.45 5.56 6.57
N PRO A 310 1.54 4.61 7.52
CA PRO A 310 1.62 3.19 7.21
C PRO A 310 0.27 2.67 6.74
N VAL A 311 0.33 1.77 5.77
CA VAL A 311 -0.83 1.15 5.14
C VAL A 311 -0.78 -0.35 5.35
N PHE A 312 -1.92 -0.89 5.77
CA PHE A 312 -2.10 -2.31 6.05
C PHE A 312 -3.30 -2.85 5.28
N SER A 313 -3.32 -4.15 5.07
CA SER A 313 -4.42 -4.88 4.43
C SER A 313 -4.70 -6.17 5.17
N SER A 314 -5.82 -6.82 4.84
CA SER A 314 -6.00 -8.20 5.25
C SER A 314 -4.96 -9.06 4.53
N ALA A 315 -4.55 -10.16 5.16
CA ALA A 315 -3.53 -11.03 4.58
C ALA A 315 -3.95 -11.63 3.22
N ASP A 316 -5.26 -11.76 2.97
CA ASP A 316 -5.87 -12.28 1.74
C ASP A 316 -6.16 -11.20 0.68
N SER A 317 -5.92 -9.92 0.96
CA SER A 317 -6.03 -8.84 -0.03
C SER A 317 -4.72 -8.64 -0.80
N PHE A 318 -4.72 -8.76 -2.13
CA PHE A 318 -3.49 -8.70 -2.94
C PHE A 318 -3.51 -7.52 -3.91
N PRO A 319 -2.36 -6.86 -4.17
CA PRO A 319 -2.30 -5.77 -5.12
C PRO A 319 -2.44 -6.28 -6.57
N TYR A 320 -3.16 -5.55 -7.41
CA TYR A 320 -3.26 -5.80 -8.86
C TYR A 320 -2.05 -5.27 -9.63
N THR A 321 -1.41 -4.22 -9.12
CA THR A 321 -0.26 -3.56 -9.76
C THR A 321 0.95 -3.57 -8.84
N THR A 322 2.13 -3.39 -9.42
CA THR A 322 3.35 -3.21 -8.62
C THR A 322 3.25 -1.93 -7.81
N ASN A 323 3.63 -2.00 -6.53
CA ASN A 323 3.68 -0.81 -5.69
C ASN A 323 4.72 0.18 -6.23
N ALA A 324 4.30 1.43 -6.40
CA ALA A 324 5.14 2.50 -6.92
C ALA A 324 6.25 2.94 -5.93
N ILE A 325 6.10 2.55 -4.66
CA ILE A 325 7.06 2.79 -3.59
C ILE A 325 7.38 1.41 -2.96
N PRO A 326 8.21 0.59 -3.63
CA PRO A 326 8.53 -0.75 -3.12
C PRO A 326 9.29 -0.65 -1.80
N SER A 327 9.07 -1.63 -0.94
CA SER A 327 9.77 -1.80 0.34
C SER A 327 10.07 -3.28 0.54
N PRO A 328 11.22 -3.65 1.12
CA PRO A 328 11.53 -5.04 1.47
C PRO A 328 10.51 -5.64 2.46
N HIS A 329 9.79 -4.79 3.20
CA HIS A 329 8.75 -5.20 4.15
C HIS A 329 7.38 -5.40 3.52
N GLN A 330 7.20 -5.05 2.25
CA GLN A 330 5.92 -5.18 1.58
C GLN A 330 5.48 -6.66 1.56
N GLY A 331 4.30 -6.91 2.11
CA GLY A 331 3.72 -8.26 2.18
C GLY A 331 4.03 -9.01 3.48
N ASP A 332 4.87 -8.45 4.36
CA ASP A 332 5.13 -9.04 5.68
C ASP A 332 3.82 -9.18 6.47
N ILE A 333 3.60 -10.37 7.02
CA ILE A 333 2.49 -10.64 7.92
C ILE A 333 2.90 -10.15 9.30
N VAL A 334 2.37 -8.99 9.69
CA VAL A 334 2.70 -8.33 10.96
C VAL A 334 1.79 -8.79 12.11
N ARG A 335 0.69 -9.48 11.80
CA ARG A 335 -0.21 -10.10 12.79
C ARG A 335 -0.96 -11.29 12.17
N GLY A 336 -1.18 -12.34 12.96
CA GLY A 336 -1.94 -13.51 12.52
C GLY A 336 -1.15 -14.43 11.60
N GLN A 337 -1.79 -14.91 10.53
CA GLN A 337 -1.25 -15.92 9.61
C GLN A 337 -1.32 -15.46 8.16
N ARG A 338 -0.43 -15.98 7.32
CA ARG A 338 -0.49 -15.79 5.88
C ARG A 338 -1.79 -16.39 5.31
N ALA A 339 -2.37 -15.73 4.31
CA ALA A 339 -3.51 -16.28 3.59
C ALA A 339 -3.08 -17.40 2.63
N LEU A 340 -3.98 -18.36 2.42
CA LEU A 340 -3.87 -19.41 1.39
C LEU A 340 -4.68 -19.09 0.13
N PHE A 341 -5.72 -18.28 0.29
CA PHE A 341 -6.64 -17.87 -0.77
C PHE A 341 -6.75 -16.35 -0.77
N ALA A 342 -6.99 -15.75 -1.93
CA ALA A 342 -7.26 -14.32 -2.05
C ALA A 342 -8.73 -14.02 -1.81
N SER A 343 -9.01 -12.90 -1.15
CA SER A 343 -10.32 -12.29 -1.07
C SER A 343 -10.56 -11.43 -2.32
N PHE A 344 -11.81 -11.38 -2.78
CA PHE A 344 -12.20 -10.58 -3.93
C PHE A 344 -13.44 -9.74 -3.61
N ASP A 345 -13.37 -8.46 -3.91
CA ASP A 345 -14.53 -7.57 -4.06
C ASP A 345 -14.84 -7.47 -5.57
N THR A 346 -16.12 -7.54 -5.93
CA THR A 346 -16.55 -7.50 -7.34
C THR A 346 -16.69 -6.08 -7.88
N THR A 347 -16.56 -5.05 -7.02
CA THR A 347 -16.56 -3.65 -7.45
C THR A 347 -15.30 -3.38 -8.26
N PRO A 348 -15.40 -2.86 -9.49
CA PRO A 348 -14.24 -2.53 -10.30
C PRO A 348 -13.41 -1.42 -9.64
N CYS A 349 -12.09 -1.51 -9.75
CA CYS A 349 -11.16 -0.49 -9.29
C CYS A 349 -10.31 -0.02 -10.48
N GLU A 350 -10.31 1.28 -10.74
CA GLU A 350 -9.46 1.88 -11.78
C GLU A 350 -7.98 1.70 -11.44
N VAL A 351 -7.18 1.31 -12.44
CA VAL A 351 -5.74 1.07 -12.26
C VAL A 351 -4.93 2.33 -12.58
N PRO A 352 -3.84 2.59 -11.83
CA PRO A 352 -2.96 3.70 -12.12
C PRO A 352 -2.12 3.43 -13.37
N PRO A 353 -1.40 4.43 -13.91
CA PRO A 353 -0.46 4.23 -14.99
C PRO A 353 0.62 3.21 -14.63
N ASP A 354 1.22 2.63 -15.66
CA ASP A 354 2.37 1.76 -15.49
C ASP A 354 3.59 2.54 -14.98
N PHE A 355 3.95 2.33 -13.72
CA PHE A 355 5.07 3.01 -13.07
C PHE A 355 6.44 2.37 -13.34
N ARG A 356 6.54 1.31 -14.15
CA ARG A 356 7.83 0.66 -14.46
C ARG A 356 8.83 1.61 -15.13
N ALA A 357 8.34 2.62 -15.87
CA ALA A 357 9.16 3.65 -16.49
C ALA A 357 9.57 4.79 -15.53
N GLY A 358 9.12 4.74 -14.27
CA GLY A 358 9.40 5.74 -13.24
C GLY A 358 8.12 6.23 -12.57
N TYR A 359 8.12 6.25 -11.23
CA TYR A 359 7.05 6.83 -10.43
C TYR A 359 7.24 8.34 -10.27
N ARG A 360 6.17 9.10 -10.52
CA ARG A 360 6.12 10.53 -10.22
C ARG A 360 5.19 10.78 -9.02
N PRO A 361 5.69 11.36 -7.93
CA PRO A 361 4.87 11.77 -6.80
C PRO A 361 3.64 12.62 -7.20
N PRO A 362 2.46 12.38 -6.60
CA PRO A 362 1.21 13.07 -6.96
C PRO A 362 1.28 14.60 -6.89
N TRP A 363 2.07 15.17 -5.98
CA TRP A 363 2.27 16.61 -5.84
C TRP A 363 2.81 17.26 -7.12
N MET A 364 3.72 16.57 -7.82
CA MET A 364 4.25 17.06 -9.10
C MET A 364 3.19 17.01 -10.20
N MET A 365 2.34 15.97 -10.19
CA MET A 365 1.24 15.83 -11.16
C MET A 365 0.19 16.93 -10.99
N GLN A 366 -0.15 17.28 -9.75
CA GLN A 366 -1.12 18.35 -9.44
C GLN A 366 -0.57 19.74 -9.77
N LYS A 367 0.71 20.04 -9.45
CA LYS A 367 1.33 21.35 -9.74
C LYS A 367 1.41 21.63 -11.25
N GLU A 368 1.67 20.61 -12.07
CA GLU A 368 1.67 20.74 -13.54
C GLU A 368 0.28 21.14 -14.09
N GLN A 369 -0.80 20.54 -13.57
CA GLN A 369 -2.15 20.91 -14.01
C GLN A 369 -2.50 22.36 -13.66
N GLU A 370 -2.12 22.83 -12.48
CA GLU A 370 -2.37 24.23 -12.08
C GLU A 370 -1.62 25.22 -12.98
N ALA A 371 -0.40 24.88 -13.43
CA ALA A 371 0.33 25.68 -14.40
C ALA A 371 -0.38 25.71 -15.77
N HIS A 372 -0.87 24.56 -16.25
CA HIS A 372 -1.58 24.47 -17.53
C HIS A 372 -2.98 25.12 -17.51
N ALA A 373 -3.65 25.20 -16.37
CA ALA A 373 -4.95 25.85 -16.24
C ALA A 373 -4.85 27.39 -16.08
N ALA A 374 -3.64 27.90 -15.82
CA ALA A 374 -3.37 29.34 -15.69
C ALA A 374 -2.89 29.98 -17.01
N GLU A 375 -2.63 29.16 -18.04
CA GLU A 375 -2.39 29.55 -19.44
C GLU A 375 -3.71 29.56 -20.23
#